data_AF-A0A016S0I3-F1
#
_entry.id   AF-A0A016S0I3-F1
#
_cell.length_a   1.000
_cell.length_b   1.000
_cell.length_c   1.000
_cell.angle_alpha   90.00
_cell.angle_beta   90.00
_cell.angle_gamma   90.00
#
_symmetry.space_group_name_H-M   'P 1'
#
loop_
_entity.id
_entity.type
_entity.pdbx_description
1 polymer ?
#
loop_
_entity_poly.entity_id
_entity_poly.type
_entity_poly.pdbx_seq_one_letter_code
_entity_poly.pdbx_strand_id
1 'polypeptide(L)'
;MLFVFSNGMSLFVPAIFPSEETLNGWPVFKLFYALELLSIFATFPGAALLVHALGKSLQLFHKNLIRVAQVHLVALTISGASRVFIFLYDINFVNRSSSFDALLFILFVVRFICLCSLMTLIPAVITERSFASRYINDYESTTRPWISSLVNISSLVLSTIYYVLVVLGKALFYVQQVIRQDFMSGNFFSYHVWKVTN
;
A
#
# COMPACT_ATOMS: atom_id res chain seq x y z
N MET A 1 -3.72 8.65 -10.52
CA MET A 1 -3.00 8.95 -11.78
C MET A 1 -3.29 7.82 -12.78
N LEU A 2 -3.50 8.17 -14.04
CA LEU A 2 -3.69 7.21 -15.14
C LEU A 2 -2.30 6.97 -15.75
N PHE A 3 -1.65 5.84 -15.45
CA PHE A 3 -0.41 5.47 -16.13
C PHE A 3 -0.78 4.89 -17.50
N VAL A 4 -0.55 5.65 -18.57
CA VAL A 4 -0.81 5.17 -19.92
C VAL A 4 0.43 4.42 -20.42
N PHE A 5 0.34 3.10 -20.53
CA PHE A 5 1.34 2.29 -21.22
C PHE A 5 1.42 2.71 -22.70
N SER A 6 2.56 2.50 -23.35
CA SER A 6 2.75 2.81 -24.79
C SER A 6 1.74 2.13 -25.71
N ASN A 7 1.05 1.08 -25.24
CA ASN A 7 -0.01 0.38 -25.95
C ASN A 7 -1.44 0.93 -25.66
N GLY A 8 -1.57 2.12 -25.07
CA GLY A 8 -2.86 2.76 -24.79
C GLY A 8 -3.61 2.21 -23.56
N MET A 9 -3.04 1.25 -22.84
CA MET A 9 -3.65 0.73 -21.61
C MET A 9 -3.35 1.65 -20.42
N SER A 10 -4.41 2.16 -19.79
CA SER A 10 -4.34 2.97 -18.59
C SER A 10 -4.33 2.14 -17.31
N LEU A 11 -3.17 2.01 -16.66
CA LEU A 11 -3.06 1.48 -15.30
C LEU A 11 -3.38 2.57 -14.29
N PHE A 12 -4.51 2.45 -13.61
CA PHE A 12 -4.88 3.38 -12.56
C PHE A 12 -4.12 3.04 -11.28
N VAL A 13 -3.13 3.84 -10.94
CA VAL A 13 -2.54 3.81 -9.59
C VAL A 13 -3.31 4.81 -8.74
N PRO A 14 -3.86 4.39 -7.58
CA PRO A 14 -4.55 5.27 -6.65
C PRO A 14 -3.53 6.19 -5.98
N ALA A 15 -3.10 7.20 -6.73
CA ALA A 15 -2.37 8.36 -6.24
C ALA A 15 -3.32 9.55 -6.36
N ILE A 16 -3.78 10.04 -5.20
CA ILE A 16 -4.50 11.32 -5.09
C ILE A 16 -3.40 12.38 -4.98
N PHE A 17 -3.03 12.97 -6.10
CA PHE A 17 -2.27 14.20 -6.07
C PHE A 17 -3.25 15.37 -6.05
N PRO A 18 -3.14 16.30 -5.10
CA PRO A 18 -3.81 17.58 -5.25
C PRO A 18 -3.26 18.27 -6.50
N SER A 19 -4.13 18.82 -7.35
CA SER A 19 -3.68 19.66 -8.47
C SER A 19 -2.94 20.89 -7.92
N GLU A 20 -2.06 21.51 -8.73
CA GLU A 20 -1.36 22.74 -8.31
C GLU A 20 -2.35 23.85 -7.87
N GLU A 21 -3.52 23.92 -8.50
CA GLU A 21 -4.62 24.79 -8.08
C GLU A 21 -5.17 24.44 -6.69
N THR A 22 -5.29 23.15 -6.36
CA THR A 22 -5.77 22.68 -5.04
C THR A 22 -4.73 22.94 -3.93
N LEU A 23 -3.45 22.76 -4.24
CA LEU A 23 -2.34 23.05 -3.33
C LEU A 23 -2.17 24.55 -3.07
N ASN A 24 -2.33 25.39 -4.10
CA ASN A 24 -2.19 26.83 -3.98
C ASN A 24 -3.43 27.54 -3.46
N GLY A 25 -4.62 26.98 -3.67
CA GLY A 25 -5.88 27.62 -3.31
C GLY A 25 -6.20 27.60 -1.81
N TRP A 26 -5.75 26.60 -1.05
CA TRP A 26 -6.21 26.40 0.33
C TRP A 26 -5.06 26.06 1.30
N PRO A 27 -4.75 26.93 2.29
CA PRO A 27 -3.67 26.70 3.25
C PRO A 27 -3.86 25.43 4.10
N VAL A 28 -5.10 24.96 4.21
CA VAL A 28 -5.47 23.72 4.91
C VAL A 28 -4.79 22.48 4.30
N PHE A 29 -4.67 22.38 2.96
CA PHE A 29 -3.98 21.24 2.35
C PHE A 29 -2.48 21.26 2.65
N LYS A 30 -1.84 22.44 2.60
CA LYS A 30 -0.44 22.59 3.00
C LYS A 30 -0.21 22.17 4.45
N LEU A 31 -1.12 22.53 5.35
CA LEU A 31 -1.09 22.11 6.75
C LEU A 31 -1.20 20.58 6.88
N PHE A 32 -2.15 19.93 6.19
CA PHE A 32 -2.28 18.47 6.23
C PHE A 32 -1.05 17.75 5.70
N TYR A 33 -0.44 18.24 4.62
CA TYR A 33 0.82 17.70 4.10
C TYR A 33 1.98 17.85 5.09
N ALA A 34 2.08 19.01 5.75
CA ALA A 34 3.09 19.23 6.79
C ALA A 34 2.88 18.29 7.99
N LEU A 35 1.64 18.11 8.44
CA LEU A 35 1.30 17.18 9.52
C LEU A 35 1.55 15.72 9.12
N GLU A 36 1.25 15.33 7.88
CA GLU A 36 1.54 13.98 7.36
C GLU A 36 3.06 13.71 7.42
N LEU A 37 3.87 14.63 6.88
CA LEU A 37 5.33 14.51 6.91
C LEU A 37 5.87 14.46 8.34
N LEU A 38 5.40 15.35 9.22
CA LEU A 38 5.82 15.37 10.62
C LEU A 38 5.48 14.06 11.33
N SER A 39 4.31 13.49 11.04
CA SER A 39 3.89 12.18 11.58
C SER A 39 4.78 11.05 11.06
N ILE A 40 5.16 11.08 9.78
CA ILE A 40 6.10 10.11 9.18
C ILE A 40 7.49 10.24 9.82
N PHE A 41 7.99 11.46 10.01
CA PHE A 41 9.28 11.68 10.66
C PHE A 41 9.28 11.24 12.12
N ALA A 42 8.18 11.46 12.85
CA ALA A 42 8.04 11.01 14.23
C ALA A 42 7.96 9.46 14.35
N THR A 43 7.48 8.76 13.31
CA THR A 43 7.35 7.30 13.34
C THR A 43 8.68 6.56 13.16
N PHE A 44 9.69 7.14 12.48
CA PHE A 44 11.01 6.48 12.35
C PHE A 44 11.72 6.21 13.68
N PRO A 45 11.97 7.21 14.56
CA PRO A 45 12.61 6.95 15.85
C PRO A 45 11.72 6.09 16.74
N GLY A 46 10.39 6.30 16.70
CA GLY A 46 9.44 5.49 17.46
C GLY A 46 9.49 4.01 17.07
N ALA A 47 9.50 3.70 15.77
CA ALA A 47 9.60 2.32 15.27
C ALA A 47 10.93 1.67 15.63
N ALA A 48 12.06 2.39 15.50
CA ALA A 48 13.37 1.88 15.88
C ALA A 48 13.46 1.55 17.38
N LEU A 49 12.97 2.47 18.23
CA LEU A 49 12.90 2.26 19.68
C LEU A 49 11.99 1.09 20.03
N LEU A 50 10.85 0.95 19.35
CA LEU A 50 9.90 -0.13 19.61
C LEU A 50 10.46 -1.49 19.18
N VAL A 51 11.14 -1.59 18.03
CA VAL A 51 11.82 -2.82 17.58
C VAL A 51 12.89 -3.24 18.58
N HIS A 52 13.67 -2.28 19.09
CA HIS A 52 14.71 -2.52 20.11
C HIS A 52 14.10 -2.95 21.45
N ALA A 53 13.06 -2.25 21.91
CA ALA A 53 12.36 -2.57 23.15
C ALA A 53 11.72 -3.96 23.11
N LEU A 54 11.09 -4.31 21.97
CA LEU A 54 10.52 -5.64 21.74
C LEU A 54 11.59 -6.75 21.76
N GLY A 55 12.79 -6.47 21.27
CA GLY A 55 13.92 -7.40 21.36
C GLY A 55 14.36 -7.70 22.79
N LYS A 56 14.16 -6.76 23.72
CA LYS A 56 14.48 -6.92 25.14
C LYS A 56 13.33 -7.51 25.97
N SER A 57 12.09 -7.44 25.50
CA SER A 57 10.89 -7.88 26.24
C SER A 57 10.63 -9.40 26.18
N LEU A 58 11.68 -10.23 26.11
CA LEU A 58 11.56 -11.69 26.02
C LEU A 58 10.84 -12.34 27.21
N GLN A 59 10.74 -11.63 28.34
CA GLN A 59 10.02 -12.09 29.53
C GLN A 59 8.50 -11.91 29.42
N LEU A 60 8.02 -10.97 28.59
CA LEU A 60 6.60 -10.62 28.46
C LEU A 60 5.94 -11.30 27.26
N PHE A 61 6.72 -11.56 26.20
CA PHE A 61 6.22 -12.06 24.94
C PHE A 61 7.08 -13.19 24.40
N HIS A 62 6.42 -14.18 23.80
CA HIS A 62 7.10 -15.26 23.12
C HIS A 62 7.91 -14.71 21.92
N LYS A 63 9.09 -15.31 21.65
CA LYS A 63 10.02 -14.86 20.61
C LYS A 63 9.39 -14.76 19.22
N ASN A 64 8.45 -15.66 18.92
CA ASN A 64 7.75 -15.67 17.63
C ASN A 64 6.81 -14.46 17.48
N LEU A 65 6.08 -14.10 18.54
CA LEU A 65 5.24 -12.90 18.54
C LEU A 65 6.05 -11.61 18.35
N ILE A 66 7.21 -11.52 19.03
CA ILE A 66 8.13 -10.39 18.86
C ILE A 66 8.57 -10.26 17.40
N ARG A 67 8.94 -11.37 16.75
CA ARG A 67 9.33 -11.37 15.33
C ARG A 67 8.19 -10.95 14.41
N VAL A 68 6.96 -11.41 14.67
CA VAL A 68 5.77 -10.99 13.90
C VAL A 68 5.59 -9.48 14.01
N ALA A 69 5.59 -8.93 15.23
CA ALA A 69 5.46 -7.49 15.46
C ALA A 69 6.59 -6.67 14.80
N GLN A 70 7.84 -7.14 14.91
CA GLN A 70 9.00 -6.47 14.31
C GLN A 70 8.89 -6.40 12.78
N VAL A 71 8.46 -7.46 12.10
CA VAL A 71 8.28 -7.44 10.64
C VAL A 71 7.23 -6.42 10.21
N HIS A 72 6.11 -6.33 10.93
CA HIS A 72 5.07 -5.34 10.64
C HIS A 72 5.55 -3.90 10.91
N LEU A 73 6.35 -3.68 11.96
CA LEU A 73 6.97 -2.38 12.22
C LEU A 73 7.97 -1.99 11.13
N VAL A 74 8.77 -2.94 10.64
CA VAL A 74 9.65 -2.72 9.49
C VAL A 74 8.83 -2.37 8.25
N ALA A 75 7.72 -3.07 7.98
CA ALA A 75 6.83 -2.72 6.88
C ALA A 75 6.25 -1.30 7.01
N LEU A 76 5.87 -0.87 8.22
CA LEU A 76 5.46 0.52 8.48
C LEU A 76 6.57 1.52 8.12
N THR A 77 7.82 1.24 8.52
CA THR A 77 8.95 2.14 8.20
C THR A 77 9.23 2.22 6.70
N ILE A 78 9.17 1.07 5.99
CA ILE A 78 9.33 1.03 4.53
C ILE A 78 8.21 1.81 3.83
N SER A 79 6.97 1.69 4.32
CA SER A 79 5.83 2.47 3.82
C SER A 79 6.03 3.97 4.02
N GLY A 80 6.47 4.39 5.21
CA GLY A 80 6.78 5.78 5.52
C GLY A 80 7.88 6.33 4.63
N ALA A 81 8.99 5.60 4.48
CA ALA A 81 10.09 5.97 3.59
C ALA A 81 9.61 6.10 2.13
N SER A 82 8.82 5.14 1.65
CA SER A 82 8.25 5.18 0.30
C SER A 82 7.38 6.42 0.09
N ARG A 83 6.61 6.85 1.11
CA ARG A 83 5.83 8.09 1.06
C ARG A 83 6.70 9.34 1.00
N VAL A 84 7.82 9.39 1.73
CA VAL A 84 8.77 10.51 1.62
C VAL A 84 9.32 10.62 0.19
N PHE A 85 9.72 9.50 -0.42
CA PHE A 85 10.17 9.51 -1.82
C PHE A 85 9.07 9.93 -2.79
N ILE A 86 7.84 9.44 -2.63
CA ILE A 86 6.69 9.91 -3.43
C ILE A 86 6.49 11.41 -3.24
N PHE A 87 6.62 11.94 -2.02
CA PHE A 87 6.49 13.37 -1.77
C PHE A 87 7.56 14.19 -2.51
N LEU A 88 8.79 13.70 -2.66
CA LEU A 88 9.82 14.36 -3.48
C LEU A 88 9.43 14.45 -4.96
N TYR A 89 8.68 13.46 -5.47
CA TYR A 89 8.06 13.53 -6.79
C TYR A 89 6.89 14.52 -6.84
N ASP A 90 6.16 14.72 -5.75
CA ASP A 90 4.99 15.61 -5.68
C ASP A 90 5.41 17.08 -5.75
N ILE A 91 6.53 17.44 -5.12
CA ILE A 91 7.08 18.80 -5.13
C ILE A 91 7.98 19.08 -6.35
N ASN A 92 8.00 18.20 -7.35
CA ASN A 92 8.87 18.26 -8.52
C ASN A 92 10.37 18.38 -8.18
N PHE A 93 10.80 17.87 -7.02
CA PHE A 93 12.23 17.82 -6.66
C PHE A 93 12.95 16.75 -7.48
N VAL A 94 12.25 15.66 -7.80
CA VAL A 94 12.72 14.63 -8.74
C VAL A 94 11.95 14.78 -10.06
N ASN A 95 12.68 15.07 -11.14
CA ASN A 95 12.08 15.19 -12.48
C ASN A 95 11.63 13.82 -13.00
N ARG A 96 10.40 13.77 -13.53
CA ARG A 96 9.86 12.58 -14.21
C ARG A 96 10.52 12.45 -15.58
N SER A 97 11.14 11.31 -15.86
CA SER A 97 11.88 11.09 -17.11
C SER A 97 11.00 10.79 -18.32
N SER A 98 9.78 10.29 -18.12
CA SER A 98 8.90 9.76 -19.16
C SER A 98 7.42 9.74 -18.72
N SER A 99 6.52 9.38 -19.64
CA SER A 99 5.08 9.17 -19.35
C SER A 99 4.82 8.03 -18.36
N PHE A 100 5.75 7.07 -18.25
CA PHE A 100 5.74 5.98 -17.27
C PHE A 100 7.04 5.98 -16.46
N ASP A 101 6.95 6.47 -15.23
CA ASP A 101 8.04 6.39 -14.26
C ASP A 101 7.92 5.08 -13.46
N ALA A 102 8.79 4.12 -13.78
CA ALA A 102 8.82 2.81 -13.13
C ALA A 102 9.18 2.90 -11.65
N LEU A 103 10.03 3.85 -11.24
CA LEU A 103 10.43 4.02 -9.84
C LEU A 103 9.26 4.53 -9.02
N LEU A 104 8.55 5.55 -9.53
CA LEU A 104 7.33 6.05 -8.90
C LEU A 104 6.27 4.95 -8.77
N PHE A 105 6.09 4.13 -9.82
CA PHE A 105 5.18 2.98 -9.79
C PHE A 105 5.56 1.97 -8.69
N ILE A 106 6.83 1.58 -8.60
CA ILE A 106 7.33 0.65 -7.58
C ILE A 106 7.11 1.22 -6.18
N LEU A 107 7.39 2.51 -5.95
CA LEU A 107 7.16 3.15 -4.65
C LEU A 107 5.69 3.08 -4.21
N PHE A 108 4.75 3.28 -5.14
CA PHE A 108 3.32 3.14 -4.84
C PHE A 108 2.94 1.70 -4.49
N VAL A 109 3.43 0.73 -5.26
CA VAL A 109 3.17 -0.71 -5.02
C VAL A 109 3.70 -1.11 -3.64
N VAL A 110 4.96 -0.78 -3.36
CA VAL A 110 5.62 -1.11 -2.08
C VAL A 110 4.88 -0.46 -0.91
N ARG A 111 4.57 0.84 -1.00
CA ARG A 111 3.81 1.55 0.04
C ARG A 111 2.47 0.86 0.30
N PHE A 112 1.73 0.52 -0.74
CA PHE A 112 0.41 -0.09 -0.61
C PHE A 112 0.48 -1.46 0.04
N ILE A 113 1.36 -2.35 -0.44
CA ILE A 113 1.54 -3.69 0.13
C ILE A 113 1.94 -3.60 1.60
N CYS A 114 2.88 -2.71 1.96
CA CYS A 114 3.30 -2.50 3.33
C CYS A 114 2.17 -1.95 4.23
N LEU A 115 1.34 -1.03 3.74
CA LEU A 115 0.17 -0.55 4.49
C LEU A 115 -0.87 -1.66 4.69
N CYS A 116 -1.14 -2.47 3.67
CA CYS A 116 -2.04 -3.60 3.78
C CYS A 116 -1.53 -4.65 4.77
N SER A 117 -0.21 -4.85 4.85
CA SER A 117 0.37 -5.77 5.83
C SER A 117 0.06 -5.35 7.27
N LEU A 118 -0.04 -4.05 7.56
CA LEU A 118 -0.42 -3.57 8.90
C LEU A 118 -1.84 -3.98 9.30
N MET A 119 -2.76 -4.07 8.34
CA MET A 119 -4.13 -4.55 8.60
C MET A 119 -4.14 -6.03 9.02
N THR A 120 -3.11 -6.78 8.65
CA THR A 120 -2.97 -8.19 9.02
C THR A 120 -2.26 -8.39 10.37
N LEU A 121 -1.78 -7.32 11.02
CA LEU A 121 -1.08 -7.42 12.31
C LEU A 121 -1.95 -8.08 13.38
N ILE A 122 -3.20 -7.64 13.55
CA ILE A 122 -4.11 -8.19 14.56
C ILE A 122 -4.40 -9.68 14.26
N PRO A 123 -4.81 -10.08 13.04
CA PRO A 123 -4.93 -11.49 12.66
C PRO A 123 -3.66 -12.32 12.88
N ALA A 124 -2.48 -11.76 12.57
CA ALA A 124 -1.20 -12.42 12.75
C ALA A 124 -0.88 -12.68 14.24
N VAL A 125 -1.14 -11.69 15.09
CA VAL A 125 -1.00 -11.81 16.56
C VAL A 125 -1.97 -12.85 17.13
N ILE A 126 -3.25 -12.81 16.73
CA ILE A 126 -4.26 -13.79 17.18
C ILE A 126 -3.84 -15.21 16.77
N THR A 127 -3.34 -15.36 15.54
CA THR A 127 -2.90 -16.66 15.02
C THR A 127 -1.70 -17.19 15.80
N GLU A 128 -0.67 -16.36 16.05
CA GLU A 128 0.50 -16.74 16.84
C GLU A 128 0.11 -17.15 18.26
N ARG A 129 -0.75 -16.36 18.92
CA ARG A 129 -1.25 -16.66 20.26
C ARG A 129 -2.06 -17.96 20.29
N SER A 130 -2.86 -18.22 19.26
CA SER A 130 -3.66 -19.44 19.14
C SER A 130 -2.76 -20.69 19.02
N PHE A 131 -1.66 -20.59 18.27
CA PHE A 131 -0.65 -21.66 18.22
C PHE A 131 0.04 -21.86 19.57
N ALA A 132 0.43 -20.77 20.24
CA ALA A 132 1.04 -20.84 21.56
C ALA A 132 0.12 -21.49 22.61
N SER A 133 -1.18 -21.14 22.61
CA SER A 133 -2.16 -21.72 23.55
C SER A 133 -2.43 -23.20 23.29
N ARG A 134 -2.46 -23.64 22.03
CA ARG A 134 -2.76 -25.03 21.67
C ARG A 134 -1.55 -25.97 21.88
N TYR A 135 -0.34 -25.45 21.71
CA TYR A 135 0.90 -26.23 21.74
C TYR A 135 1.83 -25.76 22.87
N ILE A 136 1.28 -25.50 24.07
CA ILE A 136 2.00 -24.84 25.17
C ILE A 136 3.30 -25.56 25.57
N ASN A 137 3.23 -26.88 25.78
CA ASN A 137 4.38 -27.72 26.18
C ASN A 137 5.52 -27.69 25.14
N ASP A 138 5.16 -27.52 23.87
CA ASP A 138 6.11 -27.52 22.76
C ASP A 138 6.67 -26.11 22.48
N TYR A 139 5.84 -25.07 22.71
CA TYR A 139 6.22 -23.67 22.59
C TYR A 139 7.19 -23.21 23.69
N GLU A 140 7.06 -23.74 24.90
CA GLU A 140 7.97 -23.41 26.01
C GLU A 140 9.35 -24.06 25.87
N SER A 141 9.40 -25.26 25.27
CA SER A 141 10.63 -26.05 25.17
C SER A 141 11.48 -25.72 23.94
N THR A 142 10.87 -25.30 22.82
CA THR A 142 11.61 -25.04 21.58
C THR A 142 11.15 -23.77 20.87
N THR A 143 12.12 -22.92 20.48
CA THR A 143 11.82 -21.75 19.65
C THR A 143 11.60 -22.20 18.21
N ARG A 144 10.37 -22.09 17.69
CA ARG A 144 10.01 -22.47 16.33
C ARG A 144 9.91 -21.25 15.39
N PRO A 145 11.01 -20.74 14.80
CA PRO A 145 11.00 -19.56 13.93
C PRO A 145 10.08 -19.71 12.72
N TRP A 146 9.93 -20.92 12.21
CA TRP A 146 9.14 -21.19 11.01
C TRP A 146 7.67 -20.77 11.16
N ILE A 147 7.10 -20.80 12.38
CA ILE A 147 5.71 -20.35 12.61
C ILE A 147 5.61 -18.84 12.39
N SER A 148 6.52 -18.06 12.97
CA SER A 148 6.56 -16.61 12.72
C SER A 148 6.82 -16.28 11.25
N SER A 149 7.69 -17.04 10.58
CA SER A 149 7.94 -16.88 9.14
C SER A 149 6.69 -17.18 8.32
N LEU A 150 5.96 -18.26 8.61
CA LEU A 150 4.74 -18.65 7.91
C LEU A 150 3.65 -17.57 8.05
N VAL A 151 3.45 -17.04 9.26
CA VAL A 151 2.48 -15.97 9.55
C VAL A 151 2.85 -14.68 8.82
N ASN A 152 4.12 -14.31 8.79
CA ASN A 152 4.57 -13.10 8.08
C ASN A 152 4.47 -13.26 6.55
N ILE A 153 4.82 -14.43 6.01
CA ILE A 153 4.71 -14.72 4.58
C ILE A 153 3.23 -14.70 4.16
N SER A 154 2.34 -15.33 4.93
CA SER A 154 0.91 -15.33 4.62
C SER A 154 0.30 -13.93 4.67
N SER A 155 0.72 -13.10 5.64
CA SER A 155 0.39 -11.67 5.72
C SER A 155 0.80 -10.90 4.45
N LEU A 156 2.03 -11.10 3.97
CA LEU A 156 2.55 -10.43 2.78
C LEU A 156 1.83 -10.89 1.51
N VAL A 157 1.57 -12.19 1.38
CA VAL A 157 0.81 -12.78 0.26
C VAL A 157 -0.60 -12.20 0.24
N LEU A 158 -1.28 -12.17 1.39
CA LEU A 158 -2.64 -11.62 1.49
C LEU A 158 -2.68 -10.13 1.12
N SER A 159 -1.68 -9.37 1.57
CA SER A 159 -1.53 -7.95 1.24
C SER A 159 -1.32 -7.71 -0.26
N THR A 160 -0.57 -8.60 -0.91
CA THR A 160 -0.34 -8.56 -2.36
C THR A 160 -1.60 -8.91 -3.14
N ILE A 161 -2.34 -9.93 -2.71
CA ILE A 161 -3.65 -10.28 -3.30
C ILE A 161 -4.61 -9.10 -3.18
N TYR A 162 -4.67 -8.46 -2.01
CA TYR A 162 -5.53 -7.30 -1.81
C TYR A 162 -5.16 -6.13 -2.75
N TYR A 163 -3.87 -5.86 -2.94
CA TYR A 163 -3.41 -4.87 -3.93
C TYR A 163 -3.92 -5.20 -5.34
N VAL A 164 -3.73 -6.45 -5.79
CA VAL A 164 -4.18 -6.90 -7.12
C VAL A 164 -5.69 -6.74 -7.27
N LEU A 165 -6.47 -7.09 -6.25
CA LEU A 165 -7.93 -6.94 -6.26
C LEU A 165 -8.36 -5.47 -6.36
N VAL A 166 -7.70 -4.58 -5.63
CA VAL A 166 -8.01 -3.13 -5.69
C VAL A 166 -7.68 -2.56 -7.07
N VAL A 167 -6.54 -2.93 -7.65
CA VAL A 167 -6.16 -2.52 -9.01
C VAL A 167 -7.16 -3.03 -10.04
N LEU A 168 -7.54 -4.31 -9.96
CA LEU A 168 -8.52 -4.92 -10.86
C LEU A 168 -9.90 -4.25 -10.72
N GLY A 169 -10.36 -4.01 -9.49
CA GLY A 169 -11.63 -3.34 -9.22
C GLY A 169 -11.68 -1.91 -9.78
N LYS A 170 -10.56 -1.17 -9.67
CA LYS A 170 -10.45 0.18 -10.27
C LYS A 170 -10.43 0.13 -11.80
N ALA A 171 -9.75 -0.83 -12.40
CA ALA A 171 -9.74 -1.01 -13.85
C ALA A 171 -11.15 -1.30 -14.39
N LEU A 172 -11.88 -2.21 -13.74
CA LEU A 172 -13.27 -2.52 -14.08
C LEU A 172 -14.19 -1.29 -13.95
N PHE A 173 -14.05 -0.53 -12.86
CA PHE A 173 -14.83 0.70 -12.65
C PHE A 173 -14.55 1.74 -13.73
N TYR A 174 -13.29 1.91 -14.16
CA TYR A 174 -12.94 2.84 -15.23
C TYR A 174 -13.57 2.43 -16.57
N VAL A 175 -13.50 1.15 -16.93
CA VAL A 175 -14.14 0.62 -18.15
C VAL A 175 -15.65 0.87 -18.14
N GLN A 176 -16.31 0.66 -16.99
CA GLN A 176 -17.74 0.97 -16.84
C GLN A 176 -18.05 2.46 -17.05
N GLN A 177 -17.21 3.37 -16.56
CA GLN A 177 -17.39 4.81 -16.75
C GLN A 177 -17.24 5.22 -18.22
N VAL A 178 -16.24 4.68 -18.94
CA VAL A 178 -16.03 4.95 -20.37
C VAL A 178 -17.23 4.48 -21.19
N ILE A 179 -17.68 3.23 -21.00
CA ILE A 179 -18.87 2.69 -21.68
C ILE A 179 -20.10 3.55 -21.40
N ARG A 180 -20.27 4.00 -20.15
CA ARG A 180 -21.38 4.89 -19.78
C ARG A 180 -21.30 6.25 -20.47
N GLN A 181 -20.11 6.84 -20.57
CA GLN A 181 -19.91 8.10 -21.28
C GLN A 181 -20.16 7.97 -22.80
N ASP A 182 -19.72 6.87 -23.42
CA ASP A 182 -19.96 6.60 -24.85
C ASP A 182 -21.45 6.37 -25.16
N PHE A 183 -22.18 5.74 -24.23
CA PHE A 183 -23.62 5.58 -24.33
C PHE A 183 -24.37 6.92 -24.20
N MET A 184 -24.00 7.75 -23.22
CA MET A 184 -24.63 9.05 -22.96
C MET A 184 -24.29 10.11 -24.03
N SER A 185 -23.14 10.01 -24.69
CA SER A 185 -22.70 10.94 -25.75
C SER A 185 -23.30 10.65 -27.13
N GLY A 186 -24.08 9.57 -27.28
CA GLY A 186 -24.69 9.21 -28.58
C GLY A 186 -23.71 8.66 -29.62
N ASN A 187 -22.41 8.61 -29.31
CA ASN A 187 -21.38 8.07 -30.19
C ASN A 187 -21.63 6.59 -30.53
N PHE A 188 -22.20 5.81 -29.61
CA PHE A 188 -22.54 4.41 -29.86
C PHE A 188 -23.57 4.21 -30.99
N PHE A 189 -24.54 5.12 -31.13
CA PHE A 189 -25.52 5.08 -32.23
C PHE A 189 -24.91 5.52 -33.57
N SER A 190 -23.98 6.47 -33.56
CA SER A 190 -23.32 6.96 -34.79
C SER A 190 -22.47 5.89 -35.47
N TYR A 191 -21.72 5.09 -34.68
CA TYR A 191 -20.93 3.96 -35.20
C TYR A 191 -21.81 2.81 -35.75
N HIS A 192 -22.99 2.57 -35.15
CA HIS A 192 -23.90 1.52 -35.61
C HIS A 192 -24.69 1.93 -36.85
N VAL A 193 -25.11 3.20 -36.96
CA VAL A 193 -25.81 3.70 -38.16
C VAL A 193 -24.89 3.69 -39.38
N TRP A 194 -23.63 4.12 -39.23
CA TRP A 194 -22.68 4.14 -40.35
C TRP A 194 -22.37 2.76 -40.94
N LYS A 195 -22.42 1.69 -40.11
CA LYS A 195 -22.24 0.29 -40.54
C LYS A 195 -23.48 -0.36 -41.18
N VAL A 196 -24.65 0.25 -41.04
CA VAL A 196 -25.91 -0.25 -41.62
C VAL A 196 -26.23 0.48 -42.93
N THR A 197 -25.69 1.70 -43.11
CA THR A 197 -25.91 2.53 -44.30
C THR A 197 -24.79 2.48 -45.35
N ASN A 198 -23.69 1.76 -45.10
CA ASN A 198 -22.63 1.45 -46.07
C ASN A 198 -22.45 -0.07 -46.16
#